data_AF-A0A6I9YVX7-F1
#
_entry.id   AF-A0A6I9YVX7-F1
#
_cell.length_a   1.000
_cell.length_b   1.000
_cell.length_c   1.000
_cell.angle_alpha   90.00
_cell.angle_beta   90.00
_cell.angle_gamma   90.00
#
_symmetry.space_group_name_H-M   'P 1'
#
loop_
_entity.id
_entity.type
_entity.pdbx_description
1 polymer ?
#
loop_
_entity_poly.entity_id
_entity_poly.type
_entity_poly.pdbx_seq_one_letter_code
_entity_poly.pdbx_strand_id
1 'polypeptide(L)'
;MKAENIQDFLRSFTSFPHVAGTEQNLRLAKQIQSQWKDFGLDTAELVHYDVLLSYPNQSSPNYISITDESGKEIFNSSLFEPAPEGYANTSGVLPPYNAFSAQGEPQANLVYVNYGRTEDFFKLEREMGINCTGKILIARYGKIFRGNKVKNAMLAGAKGIILYSDPADYCAPGVKPYPDGWNLPGQGVQRGNVLNLNGAGDPLTPGYPATGQCPQAQD
;
A
#
# COMPACT_ATOMS: atom_id res chain seq x y z
N MET A 1 -6.00 12.55 -31.83
CA MET A 1 -5.37 11.59 -30.89
C MET A 1 -4.75 10.47 -31.70
N LYS A 2 -3.55 10.00 -31.34
CA LYS A 2 -2.79 8.95 -32.03
C LYS A 2 -2.30 7.93 -31.01
N ALA A 3 -2.33 6.65 -31.34
CA ALA A 3 -1.97 5.58 -30.40
C ALA A 3 -0.48 5.61 -30.04
N GLU A 4 0.35 5.96 -31.02
CA GLU A 4 1.80 6.07 -30.90
C GLU A 4 2.18 7.12 -29.84
N ASN A 5 1.50 8.27 -29.86
CA ASN A 5 1.72 9.31 -28.86
C ASN A 5 1.41 8.81 -27.43
N ILE A 6 0.33 8.05 -27.26
CA ILE A 6 -0.06 7.50 -25.95
C ILE A 6 0.99 6.50 -25.46
N GLN A 7 1.48 5.65 -26.36
CA GLN A 7 2.55 4.70 -26.07
C GLN A 7 3.86 5.40 -25.64
N ASP A 8 4.23 6.48 -26.31
CA ASP A 8 5.44 7.24 -26.00
C ASP A 8 5.32 7.97 -24.65
N PHE A 9 4.16 8.57 -24.35
CA PHE A 9 3.91 9.16 -23.03
C PHE A 9 3.98 8.11 -21.93
N LEU A 10 3.35 6.94 -22.12
CA LEU A 10 3.40 5.87 -21.14
C LEU A 10 4.85 5.45 -20.87
N ARG A 11 5.65 5.21 -21.91
CA ARG A 11 7.06 4.83 -21.78
C ARG A 11 7.88 5.90 -21.04
N SER A 12 7.66 7.18 -21.35
CA SER A 12 8.33 8.29 -20.66
C SER A 12 7.97 8.31 -19.17
N PHE A 13 6.70 8.13 -18.82
CA PHE A 13 6.22 8.27 -17.44
C PHE A 13 6.53 7.05 -16.55
N THR A 14 6.72 5.86 -17.12
CA THR A 14 6.96 4.62 -16.36
C THR A 14 8.44 4.21 -16.27
N SER A 15 9.38 5.10 -16.60
CA SER A 15 10.82 4.77 -16.57
C SER A 15 11.43 4.76 -15.17
N PHE A 16 10.84 5.49 -14.21
CA PHE A 16 11.33 5.58 -12.84
C PHE A 16 10.16 5.57 -11.83
N PRO A 17 10.37 5.08 -10.60
CA PRO A 17 9.39 5.21 -9.53
C PRO A 17 9.07 6.68 -9.24
N HIS A 18 7.78 7.03 -9.23
CA HIS A 18 7.30 8.40 -9.01
C HIS A 18 6.33 8.45 -7.83
N VAL A 19 6.77 7.97 -6.67
CA VAL A 19 5.96 7.96 -5.43
C VAL A 19 5.62 9.39 -5.02
N ALA A 20 4.39 9.63 -4.54
CA ALA A 20 3.97 10.94 -4.04
C ALA A 20 4.99 11.51 -3.03
N GLY A 21 5.23 12.82 -3.06
CA GLY A 21 6.20 13.51 -2.19
C GLY A 21 7.68 13.31 -2.54
N THR A 22 8.02 12.49 -3.55
CA THR A 22 9.43 12.31 -3.97
C THR A 22 9.87 13.32 -5.02
N GLU A 23 11.19 13.56 -5.10
CA GLU A 23 11.81 14.41 -6.11
C GLU A 23 11.49 13.95 -7.54
N GLN A 24 11.43 12.64 -7.78
CA GLN A 24 11.08 12.10 -9.10
C GLN A 24 9.64 12.43 -9.50
N ASN A 25 8.70 12.41 -8.56
CA ASN A 25 7.32 12.82 -8.82
C ASN A 25 7.22 14.34 -9.09
N LEU A 26 8.02 15.17 -8.41
CA LEU A 26 8.12 16.61 -8.70
C LEU A 26 8.69 16.87 -10.11
N ARG A 27 9.70 16.11 -10.54
CA ARG A 27 10.22 16.19 -11.91
C ARG A 27 9.16 15.85 -12.95
N LEU A 28 8.39 14.79 -12.72
CA LEU A 28 7.28 14.42 -13.60
C LEU A 28 6.20 15.52 -13.64
N ALA A 29 5.87 16.13 -12.51
CA ALA A 29 4.93 17.25 -12.45
C ALA A 29 5.41 18.47 -13.28
N LYS A 30 6.70 18.83 -13.16
CA LYS A 30 7.32 19.89 -13.97
C LYS A 30 7.35 19.54 -15.47
N GLN A 31 7.62 18.28 -15.81
CA GLN A 31 7.58 17.80 -17.19
C GLN A 31 6.18 17.97 -17.79
N ILE A 32 5.13 17.53 -17.09
CA ILE A 32 3.74 17.67 -17.52
C ILE A 32 3.36 19.15 -17.65
N GLN A 33 3.75 19.99 -16.68
CA GLN A 33 3.52 21.43 -16.73
C GLN A 33 4.13 22.07 -17.99
N SER A 34 5.36 21.71 -18.35
CA SER A 34 6.00 22.18 -19.58
C SER A 34 5.25 21.70 -20.82
N GLN A 35 4.97 20.38 -20.90
CA GLN A 35 4.27 19.79 -22.04
C GLN A 35 2.90 20.43 -22.27
N TRP A 36 2.15 20.72 -21.21
CA TRP A 36 0.85 21.39 -21.31
C TRP A 36 0.93 22.81 -21.88
N LYS A 37 1.96 23.58 -21.51
CA LYS A 37 2.23 24.89 -22.11
C LYS A 37 2.60 24.76 -23.58
N ASP A 38 3.45 23.79 -23.91
CA ASP A 38 3.88 23.51 -25.28
C ASP A 38 2.71 23.05 -26.17
N PHE A 39 1.72 22.36 -25.60
CA PHE A 39 0.48 21.96 -26.30
C PHE A 39 -0.51 23.11 -26.47
N GLY A 40 -0.24 24.29 -25.90
CA GLY A 40 -1.03 25.50 -26.09
C GLY A 40 -2.06 25.80 -25.01
N LEU A 41 -1.91 25.26 -23.79
CA LEU A 41 -2.71 25.77 -22.67
C LEU A 41 -2.24 27.18 -22.28
N ASP A 42 -3.19 28.09 -22.08
CA ASP A 42 -2.92 29.48 -21.67
C ASP A 42 -2.18 29.54 -20.32
N THR A 43 -2.55 28.65 -19.40
CA THR A 43 -1.95 28.55 -18.05
C THR A 43 -1.74 27.10 -17.64
N ALA A 44 -0.59 26.80 -17.06
CA ALA A 44 -0.32 25.55 -16.36
C ALA A 44 0.56 25.83 -15.13
N GLU A 45 0.05 25.56 -13.94
CA GLU A 45 0.66 25.93 -12.66
C GLU A 45 0.83 24.72 -11.75
N LEU A 46 1.86 24.74 -10.92
CA LEU A 46 2.04 23.76 -9.85
C LEU A 46 1.41 24.30 -8.57
N VAL A 47 0.34 23.65 -8.12
CA VAL A 47 -0.30 23.91 -6.83
C VAL A 47 0.17 22.83 -5.86
N HIS A 48 0.76 23.23 -4.73
CA HIS A 48 1.30 22.31 -3.73
C HIS A 48 0.59 22.48 -2.38
N TYR A 49 0.62 21.39 -1.60
CA TYR A 49 0.07 21.30 -0.25
C TYR A 49 1.04 20.49 0.62
N ASP A 50 1.18 20.88 1.87
CA ASP A 50 2.02 20.20 2.86
C ASP A 50 1.19 19.15 3.59
N VAL A 51 1.05 17.98 2.95
CA VAL A 51 0.17 16.89 3.43
C VAL A 51 0.94 15.82 4.22
N LEU A 52 0.25 15.12 5.12
CA LEU A 52 0.82 13.99 5.84
C LEU A 52 0.98 12.80 4.89
N LEU A 53 2.22 12.38 4.67
CA LEU A 53 2.57 11.16 3.95
C LEU A 53 3.24 10.15 4.89
N SER A 54 3.30 8.90 4.44
CA SER A 54 3.89 7.79 5.20
C SER A 54 4.81 7.00 4.31
N TYR A 55 6.02 6.70 4.80
CA TYR A 55 7.04 5.92 4.11
C TYR A 55 7.67 4.90 5.07
N PRO A 56 8.14 3.75 4.58
CA PRO A 56 8.90 2.82 5.39
C PRO A 56 10.27 3.39 5.75
N ASN A 57 10.79 3.01 6.92
CA ASN A 57 12.15 3.35 7.33
C ASN A 57 13.15 2.48 6.55
N GLN A 58 14.04 3.09 5.77
CA GLN A 58 15.03 2.35 4.98
C GLN A 58 16.11 1.67 5.85
N SER A 59 16.42 2.24 7.01
CA SER A 59 17.40 1.68 7.95
C SER A 59 16.82 0.56 8.83
N SER A 60 15.49 0.46 8.92
CA SER A 60 14.80 -0.61 9.64
C SER A 60 13.64 -1.15 8.79
N PRO A 61 13.93 -2.07 7.86
CA PRO A 61 12.93 -2.63 6.95
C PRO A 61 11.83 -3.39 7.69
N ASN A 62 10.60 -3.27 7.20
CA ASN A 62 9.48 -4.04 7.71
C ASN A 62 9.58 -5.51 7.28
N TYR A 63 9.27 -6.44 8.17
CA TYR A 63 9.11 -7.85 7.85
C TYR A 63 8.18 -8.52 8.86
N ILE A 64 7.77 -9.75 8.53
CA ILE A 64 7.03 -10.64 9.41
C ILE A 64 7.90 -11.86 9.65
N SER A 65 7.99 -12.31 10.90
CA SER A 65 8.69 -13.54 11.24
C SER A 65 7.79 -14.56 11.95
N ILE A 66 8.17 -15.83 11.86
CA ILE A 66 7.62 -16.90 12.69
C ILE A 66 8.72 -17.26 13.70
N THR A 67 8.35 -17.29 14.97
CA THR A 67 9.26 -17.65 16.06
C THR A 67 8.92 -19.03 16.63
N ASP A 68 9.92 -19.80 17.04
CA ASP A 68 9.71 -21.01 17.83
C ASP A 68 9.42 -20.69 19.32
N GLU A 69 9.25 -21.74 20.14
CA GLU A 69 8.98 -21.62 21.59
C GLU A 69 10.11 -20.93 22.37
N SER A 70 11.33 -20.93 21.84
CA SER A 70 12.48 -20.24 22.44
C SER A 70 12.58 -18.76 22.04
N GLY A 71 11.66 -18.29 21.18
CA GLY A 71 11.66 -16.93 20.63
C GLY A 71 12.62 -16.75 19.45
N LYS A 72 13.19 -17.83 18.91
CA LYS A 72 14.09 -17.78 17.76
C LYS A 72 13.30 -17.69 16.46
N GLU A 73 13.68 -16.78 15.58
CA GLU A 73 13.09 -16.69 14.23
C GLU A 73 13.46 -17.91 13.39
N ILE A 74 12.43 -18.58 12.86
CA ILE A 74 12.57 -19.77 11.99
C ILE A 74 12.15 -19.48 10.55
N PHE A 75 11.47 -18.35 10.31
CA PHE A 75 11.10 -17.87 8.99
C PHE A 75 10.96 -16.36 9.03
N ASN A 76 11.48 -15.67 8.00
CA ASN A 76 11.32 -14.24 7.79
C ASN A 76 10.74 -13.99 6.39
N SER A 77 9.79 -13.07 6.28
CA SER A 77 9.25 -12.63 5.00
C SER A 77 10.30 -11.88 4.17
N SER A 78 10.13 -11.86 2.85
CA SER A 78 10.96 -11.03 1.97
C SER A 78 10.88 -9.55 2.34
N LEU A 79 12.02 -8.86 2.28
CA LEU A 79 12.12 -7.42 2.54
C LEU A 79 11.71 -6.57 1.33
N PHE A 80 11.92 -7.12 0.12
CA PHE A 80 11.66 -6.46 -1.16
C PHE A 80 11.14 -7.49 -2.18
N GLU A 81 10.39 -7.05 -3.17
CA GLU A 81 10.15 -7.85 -4.36
C GLU A 81 11.41 -7.95 -5.24
N PRO A 82 11.57 -9.05 -6.00
CA PRO A 82 12.59 -9.10 -7.03
C PRO A 82 12.34 -8.01 -8.06
N ALA A 83 13.41 -7.33 -8.48
CA ALA A 83 13.33 -6.33 -9.53
C ALA A 83 12.85 -6.98 -10.86
N PRO A 84 11.87 -6.39 -11.55
CA PRO A 84 11.48 -6.83 -12.88
C PRO A 84 12.65 -6.78 -13.87
N GLU A 85 12.57 -7.58 -14.93
CA GLU A 85 13.55 -7.56 -16.02
C GLU A 85 13.70 -6.14 -16.61
N GLY A 86 14.94 -5.68 -16.78
CA GLY A 86 15.25 -4.33 -17.25
C GLY A 86 15.30 -3.25 -16.14
N TYR A 87 14.91 -3.57 -14.91
CA TYR A 87 14.83 -2.61 -13.79
C TYR A 87 15.78 -2.93 -12.62
N ALA A 88 16.74 -3.84 -12.81
CA ALA A 88 17.67 -4.27 -11.75
C ALA A 88 18.48 -3.11 -11.12
N ASN A 89 18.77 -2.07 -11.90
CA ASN A 89 19.53 -0.89 -11.46
C ASN A 89 18.64 0.32 -11.11
N THR A 90 17.33 0.14 -11.04
CA THR A 90 16.39 1.23 -10.75
C THR A 90 16.36 1.51 -9.25
N SER A 91 16.81 2.70 -8.85
CA SER A 91 16.72 3.18 -7.48
C SER A 91 15.34 3.79 -7.17
N GLY A 92 15.05 3.98 -5.88
CA GLY A 92 13.83 4.64 -5.42
C GLY A 92 12.59 3.75 -5.36
N VAL A 93 12.73 2.44 -5.60
CA VAL A 93 11.66 1.46 -5.34
C VAL A 93 11.52 1.30 -3.83
N LEU A 94 10.37 1.69 -3.27
CA LEU A 94 10.07 1.49 -1.86
C LEU A 94 9.76 0.00 -1.59
N PRO A 95 10.16 -0.58 -0.45
CA PRO A 95 9.75 -1.93 -0.08
C PRO A 95 8.21 -2.03 0.08
N PRO A 96 7.63 -3.24 0.10
CA PRO A 96 6.24 -3.44 0.43
C PRO A 96 5.88 -2.86 1.80
N TYR A 97 4.83 -2.05 1.85
CA TYR A 97 4.27 -1.56 3.11
C TYR A 97 2.81 -1.13 2.90
N ASN A 98 2.07 -1.08 4.00
CA ASN A 98 0.80 -0.38 4.07
C ASN A 98 1.01 1.02 4.65
N ALA A 99 0.77 2.05 3.84
CA ALA A 99 0.96 3.43 4.27
C ALA A 99 0.01 3.78 5.43
N PHE A 100 0.54 4.53 6.41
CA PHE A 100 -0.11 4.91 7.67
C PHE A 100 -0.36 3.76 8.64
N SER A 101 0.33 2.62 8.49
CA SER A 101 0.37 1.61 9.55
C SER A 101 0.99 2.21 10.82
N ALA A 102 0.43 1.84 11.98
CA ALA A 102 1.08 2.12 13.26
C ALA A 102 2.43 1.40 13.37
N GLN A 103 3.34 1.97 14.14
CA GLN A 103 4.63 1.34 14.47
C GLN A 103 4.45 0.32 15.59
N GLY A 104 5.21 -0.78 15.53
CA GLY A 104 5.26 -1.78 16.59
C GLY A 104 5.76 -3.14 16.12
N GLU A 105 6.14 -3.97 17.07
CA GLU A 105 6.64 -5.34 16.85
C GLU A 105 5.76 -6.33 17.65
N PRO A 106 4.45 -6.46 17.32
CA PRO A 106 3.56 -7.33 18.06
C PRO A 106 3.88 -8.81 17.80
N GLN A 107 4.06 -9.59 18.87
CA GLN A 107 4.09 -11.06 18.81
C GLN A 107 2.80 -11.63 19.40
N ALA A 108 2.13 -12.52 18.66
CA ALA A 108 0.97 -13.28 19.11
C ALA A 108 0.63 -14.43 18.14
N ASN A 109 -0.29 -15.32 18.54
CA ASN A 109 -0.81 -16.36 17.66
C ASN A 109 -1.56 -15.77 16.46
N LEU A 110 -1.52 -16.51 15.35
CA LEU A 110 -2.12 -16.13 14.08
C LEU A 110 -3.56 -16.64 13.97
N VAL A 111 -4.47 -15.81 13.44
CA VAL A 111 -5.84 -16.21 13.08
C VAL A 111 -6.15 -15.77 11.65
N TYR A 112 -6.58 -16.71 10.81
CA TYR A 112 -7.05 -16.40 9.46
C TYR A 112 -8.48 -15.86 9.49
N VAL A 113 -8.71 -14.71 8.84
CA VAL A 113 -9.99 -14.00 8.89
C VAL A 113 -10.63 -13.77 7.52
N ASN A 114 -10.37 -14.67 6.57
CA ASN A 114 -10.91 -14.58 5.21
C ASN A 114 -10.60 -13.21 4.57
N TYR A 115 -11.62 -12.42 4.18
CA TYR A 115 -11.44 -11.09 3.61
C TYR A 115 -11.49 -9.98 4.68
N GLY A 116 -11.56 -10.29 5.97
CA GLY A 116 -11.64 -9.29 7.05
C GLY A 116 -12.90 -8.42 6.98
N ARG A 117 -13.99 -8.93 6.40
CA ARG A 117 -15.28 -8.23 6.35
C ARG A 117 -16.00 -8.36 7.68
N THR A 118 -16.99 -7.50 7.92
CA THR A 118 -17.77 -7.54 9.16
C THR A 118 -18.42 -8.90 9.37
N GLU A 119 -18.95 -9.52 8.32
CA GLU A 119 -19.51 -10.87 8.35
C GLU A 119 -18.48 -11.97 8.63
N ASP A 120 -17.21 -11.78 8.22
CA ASP A 120 -16.14 -12.75 8.51
C ASP A 120 -15.85 -12.77 10.02
N PHE A 121 -15.82 -11.59 10.66
CA PHE A 121 -15.64 -11.47 12.10
C PHE A 121 -16.84 -11.99 12.89
N PHE A 122 -18.07 -11.69 12.46
CA PHE A 122 -19.27 -12.25 13.10
C PHE A 122 -19.30 -13.77 13.03
N LYS A 123 -18.89 -14.35 11.89
CA LYS A 123 -18.80 -15.80 11.75
C LYS A 123 -17.76 -16.41 12.69
N LEU A 124 -16.57 -15.83 12.78
CA LEU A 124 -15.52 -16.29 13.67
C LEU A 124 -15.98 -16.29 15.14
N GLU A 125 -16.58 -15.19 15.59
CA GLU A 125 -17.01 -15.03 16.98
C GLU A 125 -18.22 -15.90 17.31
N ARG A 126 -19.29 -15.82 16.50
CA ARG A 126 -20.61 -16.37 16.84
C ARG A 126 -20.83 -17.81 16.41
N GLU A 127 -20.23 -18.22 15.29
CA GLU A 127 -20.42 -19.56 14.74
C GLU A 127 -19.24 -20.49 15.07
N MET A 128 -18.02 -19.94 15.10
CA MET A 128 -16.80 -20.74 15.28
C MET A 128 -16.19 -20.63 16.69
N GLY A 129 -16.67 -19.70 17.53
CA GLY A 129 -16.16 -19.51 18.89
C GLY A 129 -14.69 -19.05 18.95
N ILE A 130 -14.19 -18.39 17.90
CA ILE A 130 -12.81 -17.92 17.80
C ILE A 130 -12.69 -16.48 18.30
N ASN A 131 -11.87 -16.27 19.33
CA ASN A 131 -11.57 -14.94 19.86
C ASN A 131 -10.32 -14.33 19.18
N CYS A 132 -10.51 -13.18 18.53
CA CYS A 132 -9.45 -12.43 17.84
C CYS A 132 -8.67 -11.47 18.76
N THR A 133 -9.12 -11.25 19.99
CA THR A 133 -8.50 -10.31 20.93
C THR A 133 -7.06 -10.73 21.24
N GLY A 134 -6.13 -9.80 21.07
CA GLY A 134 -4.71 -10.00 21.31
C GLY A 134 -4.01 -10.91 20.30
N LYS A 135 -4.65 -11.24 19.17
CA LYS A 135 -4.09 -12.08 18.10
C LYS A 135 -3.54 -11.24 16.94
N ILE A 136 -2.61 -11.81 16.18
CA ILE A 136 -2.28 -11.28 14.85
C ILE A 136 -3.25 -11.91 13.87
N LEU A 137 -3.91 -11.10 13.06
CA LEU A 137 -4.84 -11.59 12.05
C LEU A 137 -4.15 -11.66 10.69
N ILE A 138 -4.53 -12.62 9.86
CA ILE A 138 -4.14 -12.67 8.46
C ILE A 138 -5.38 -12.69 7.58
N ALA A 139 -5.47 -11.73 6.66
CA ALA A 139 -6.60 -11.55 5.76
C ALA A 139 -6.13 -11.41 4.32
N ARG A 140 -6.89 -11.98 3.38
CA ARG A 140 -6.65 -11.76 1.95
C ARG A 140 -7.22 -10.41 1.50
N TYR A 141 -6.54 -9.78 0.55
CA TYR A 141 -7.06 -8.64 -0.19
C TYR A 141 -8.34 -9.00 -0.97
N GLY A 142 -9.11 -7.99 -1.38
CA GLY A 142 -10.36 -8.16 -2.14
C GLY A 142 -11.65 -7.88 -1.34
N LYS A 143 -12.78 -7.84 -2.04
CA LYS A 143 -14.16 -7.58 -1.55
C LYS A 143 -14.43 -6.21 -0.94
N ILE A 144 -13.65 -5.78 0.05
CA ILE A 144 -13.77 -4.48 0.70
C ILE A 144 -12.44 -3.72 0.67
N PHE A 145 -12.52 -2.40 0.80
CA PHE A 145 -11.34 -1.54 0.91
C PHE A 145 -10.47 -1.96 2.11
N ARG A 146 -9.14 -1.98 1.92
CA ARG A 146 -8.18 -2.48 2.90
C ARG A 146 -8.20 -1.74 4.25
N GLY A 147 -8.45 -0.43 4.26
CA GLY A 147 -8.61 0.32 5.51
C GLY A 147 -9.82 -0.13 6.33
N ASN A 148 -10.88 -0.66 5.70
CA ASN A 148 -11.99 -1.27 6.43
C ASN A 148 -11.61 -2.63 7.04
N LYS A 149 -10.73 -3.40 6.39
CA LYS A 149 -10.19 -4.65 6.97
C LYS A 149 -9.41 -4.35 8.24
N VAL A 150 -8.55 -3.33 8.19
CA VAL A 150 -7.77 -2.87 9.36
C VAL A 150 -8.71 -2.36 10.46
N LYS A 151 -9.69 -1.50 10.14
CA LYS A 151 -10.69 -1.03 11.10
C LYS A 151 -11.45 -2.20 11.76
N ASN A 152 -11.90 -3.18 10.98
CA ASN A 152 -12.61 -4.33 11.53
C ASN A 152 -11.72 -5.18 12.44
N ALA A 153 -10.46 -5.38 12.06
CA ALA A 153 -9.48 -6.05 12.91
C ALA A 153 -9.25 -5.32 14.23
N MET A 154 -9.14 -3.99 14.20
CA MET A 154 -9.05 -3.17 15.41
C MET A 154 -10.28 -3.36 16.31
N LEU A 155 -11.49 -3.32 15.74
CA LEU A 155 -12.73 -3.54 16.48
C LEU A 155 -12.83 -4.95 17.07
N ALA A 156 -12.21 -5.95 16.42
CA ALA A 156 -12.11 -7.31 16.92
C ALA A 156 -11.00 -7.53 17.96
N GLY A 157 -10.30 -6.46 18.37
CA GLY A 157 -9.24 -6.50 19.38
C GLY A 157 -7.91 -7.06 18.89
N ALA A 158 -7.67 -7.05 17.57
CA ALA A 158 -6.42 -7.55 16.98
C ALA A 158 -5.20 -6.77 17.45
N LYS A 159 -4.09 -7.48 17.66
CA LYS A 159 -2.77 -6.91 17.98
C LYS A 159 -2.00 -6.47 16.73
N GLY A 160 -2.37 -7.01 15.58
CA GLY A 160 -1.79 -6.71 14.26
C GLY A 160 -2.57 -7.40 13.15
N ILE A 161 -2.36 -6.97 11.91
CA ILE A 161 -2.98 -7.58 10.72
C ILE A 161 -1.97 -7.71 9.58
N ILE A 162 -1.95 -8.89 8.97
CA ILE A 162 -1.20 -9.21 7.76
C ILE A 162 -2.19 -9.25 6.59
N LEU A 163 -1.87 -8.54 5.50
CA LEU A 163 -2.65 -8.55 4.27
C LEU A 163 -1.85 -9.21 3.15
N TYR A 164 -2.45 -10.19 2.46
CA TYR A 164 -1.81 -10.88 1.35
C TYR A 164 -2.70 -10.98 0.11
N SER A 165 -2.08 -11.10 -1.06
CA SER A 165 -2.77 -11.30 -2.35
C SER A 165 -2.96 -12.78 -2.62
N ASP A 166 -4.17 -13.29 -2.41
CA ASP A 166 -4.50 -14.69 -2.65
C ASP A 166 -4.60 -14.98 -4.16
N PRO A 167 -3.93 -16.01 -4.70
CA PRO A 167 -4.05 -16.40 -6.11
C PRO A 167 -5.50 -16.66 -6.56
N ALA A 168 -6.39 -17.06 -5.64
CA ALA A 168 -7.82 -17.24 -5.95
C ALA A 168 -8.50 -15.94 -6.41
N ASP A 169 -7.97 -14.76 -6.02
CA ASP A 169 -8.51 -13.45 -6.37
C ASP A 169 -7.62 -12.68 -7.35
N TYR A 170 -6.32 -12.98 -7.41
CA TYR A 170 -5.32 -12.18 -8.14
C TYR A 170 -4.60 -12.93 -9.27
N CYS A 171 -4.98 -14.17 -9.58
CA CYS A 171 -4.43 -14.94 -10.68
C CYS A 171 -5.52 -15.50 -11.59
N ALA A 172 -5.47 -15.16 -12.88
CA ALA A 172 -6.34 -15.74 -13.89
C ALA A 172 -5.95 -17.22 -14.18
N PRO A 173 -6.92 -18.14 -14.30
CA PRO A 173 -6.64 -19.54 -14.59
C PRO A 173 -5.86 -19.72 -15.91
N GLY A 174 -4.82 -20.56 -15.88
CA GLY A 174 -4.02 -20.91 -17.06
C GLY A 174 -3.05 -19.84 -17.56
N VAL A 175 -2.92 -18.71 -16.85
CA VAL A 175 -2.01 -17.62 -17.21
C VAL A 175 -0.72 -17.70 -16.38
N LYS A 176 0.43 -17.53 -17.03
CA LYS A 176 1.73 -17.52 -16.35
C LYS A 176 1.93 -16.24 -15.53
N PRO A 177 2.65 -16.29 -14.40
CA PRO A 177 3.05 -15.08 -13.68
C PRO A 177 4.03 -14.25 -14.53
N TYR A 178 4.08 -12.94 -14.25
CA TYR A 178 5.11 -12.07 -14.79
C TYR A 178 6.53 -12.61 -14.47
N PRO A 179 7.49 -12.58 -15.41
CA PRO A 179 7.46 -11.88 -16.70
C PRO A 179 6.84 -12.65 -17.88
N ASP A 180 6.67 -13.96 -17.76
CA ASP A 180 6.21 -14.82 -18.88
C ASP A 180 4.70 -14.72 -19.15
N GLY A 181 3.97 -13.98 -18.31
CA GLY A 181 2.57 -13.67 -18.48
C GLY A 181 2.18 -12.46 -17.62
N TRP A 182 0.87 -12.27 -17.41
CA TRP A 182 0.35 -11.09 -16.72
C TRP A 182 -0.25 -11.39 -15.34
N ASN A 183 -0.15 -12.64 -14.86
CA ASN A 183 -0.53 -12.95 -13.49
C ASN A 183 0.46 -12.38 -12.47
N LEU A 184 -0.03 -12.15 -11.25
CA LEU A 184 0.79 -11.71 -10.14
C LEU A 184 1.85 -12.80 -9.80
N PRO A 185 3.16 -12.48 -9.82
CA PRO A 185 4.17 -13.41 -9.33
C PRO A 185 4.02 -13.62 -7.82
N GLY A 186 4.39 -14.80 -7.31
CA GLY A 186 4.23 -15.13 -5.89
C GLY A 186 5.02 -14.24 -4.92
N GLN A 187 6.05 -13.54 -5.42
CA GLN A 187 6.81 -12.54 -4.66
C GLN A 187 6.26 -11.12 -4.82
N GLY A 188 5.26 -10.90 -5.67
CA GLY A 188 4.65 -9.59 -5.91
C GLY A 188 3.73 -9.17 -4.77
N VAL A 189 3.93 -7.98 -4.20
CA VAL A 189 3.14 -7.50 -3.06
C VAL A 189 2.33 -6.26 -3.42
N GLN A 190 1.04 -6.28 -3.09
CA GLN A 190 0.18 -5.11 -3.27
C GLN A 190 0.44 -4.08 -2.16
N ARG A 191 0.98 -2.91 -2.55
CA ARG A 191 1.05 -1.70 -1.71
C ARG A 191 -0.31 -1.01 -1.61
N GLY A 192 -0.49 -0.17 -0.59
CA GLY A 192 -1.64 0.72 -0.48
C GLY A 192 -1.82 1.31 0.91
N ASN A 193 -2.50 2.46 1.00
CA ASN A 193 -2.82 3.09 2.28
C ASN A 193 -3.95 2.34 3.02
N VAL A 194 -3.93 2.40 4.35
CA VAL A 194 -4.93 1.81 5.24
C VAL A 194 -5.74 2.83 6.03
N LEU A 195 -5.64 4.12 5.70
CA LEU A 195 -6.44 5.17 6.34
C LEU A 195 -7.93 4.97 6.07
N ASN A 196 -8.75 5.36 7.04
CA ASN A 196 -10.20 5.38 6.90
C ASN A 196 -10.71 6.83 6.98
N LEU A 197 -10.54 7.58 5.89
CA LEU A 197 -10.76 9.03 5.86
C LEU A 197 -12.23 9.45 5.71
N ASN A 198 -13.10 8.58 5.21
CA ASN A 198 -14.52 8.91 4.92
C ASN A 198 -14.70 10.24 4.16
N GLY A 199 -13.77 10.58 3.27
CA GLY A 199 -13.80 11.81 2.46
C GLY A 199 -13.07 13.03 3.05
N ALA A 200 -12.40 12.91 4.19
CA ALA A 200 -11.80 14.04 4.91
C ALA A 200 -10.64 14.77 4.19
N GLY A 201 -9.99 14.13 3.19
CA GLY A 201 -8.78 14.67 2.55
C GLY A 201 -7.52 14.32 3.35
N ASP A 202 -6.64 15.28 3.56
CA ASP A 202 -5.44 15.10 4.38
C ASP A 202 -5.82 14.86 5.86
N PRO A 203 -5.25 13.84 6.54
CA PRO A 203 -5.60 13.52 7.93
C PRO A 203 -5.46 14.68 8.92
N LEU A 204 -4.55 15.62 8.67
CA LEU A 204 -4.23 16.71 9.60
C LEU A 204 -5.02 18.00 9.32
N THR A 205 -5.70 18.08 8.18
CA THR A 205 -6.41 19.30 7.73
C THR A 205 -7.83 18.99 7.23
N PRO A 206 -8.66 18.27 8.00
CA PRO A 206 -10.00 17.90 7.55
C PRO A 206 -10.87 19.15 7.30
N GLY A 207 -11.32 19.30 6.05
CA GLY A 207 -12.17 20.42 5.62
C GLY A 207 -11.43 21.72 5.28
N TYR A 208 -10.10 21.76 5.37
CA TYR A 208 -9.28 22.93 5.06
C TYR A 208 -8.12 22.56 4.11
N PRO A 209 -7.62 23.50 3.29
CA PRO A 209 -6.45 23.24 2.48
C PRO A 209 -5.18 23.20 3.36
N ALA A 210 -4.35 22.16 3.19
CA ALA A 210 -3.05 22.00 3.86
C ALA A 210 -1.99 22.98 3.32
N THR A 211 -2.25 24.26 3.52
CA THR A 211 -1.31 25.36 3.29
C THR A 211 -0.54 25.61 4.58
N GLY A 212 0.72 26.08 4.52
CA GLY A 212 1.58 26.30 5.70
C GLY A 212 1.04 27.26 6.79
N GLN A 213 -0.19 27.76 6.65
CA GLN A 213 -0.93 28.55 7.63
C GLN A 213 -1.99 27.75 8.41
N CYS A 214 -2.15 26.45 8.14
CA CYS A 214 -3.18 25.66 8.79
C CYS A 214 -2.80 25.33 10.25
N PRO A 215 -3.71 25.56 11.23
CA PRO A 215 -3.52 25.03 12.57
C PRO A 215 -3.43 23.50 12.48
N GLN A 216 -2.32 22.91 12.92
CA GLN A 216 -2.27 21.45 13.05
C GLN A 216 -3.31 21.03 14.08
N ALA A 217 -4.15 20.05 13.75
CA ALA A 217 -5.08 19.47 14.70
C ALA A 217 -4.28 18.99 15.92
N GLN A 218 -4.54 19.60 17.08
CA GLN A 218 -4.00 19.14 18.36
C GLN A 218 -4.82 17.92 18.79
N ASP A 219 -4.13 16.81 19.04
CA ASP A 219 -4.70 15.61 19.69
C ASP A 219 -5.21 15.92 21.10
#